data_AF-A0A962EPZ6-F1
#
_entry.id   AF-A0A962EPZ6-F1
#
_cell.length_a   1.000
_cell.length_b   1.000
_cell.length_c   1.000
_cell.angle_alpha   90.00
_cell.angle_beta   90.00
_cell.angle_gamma   90.00
#
_symmetry.space_group_name_H-M   'P 1'
#
loop_
_entity.id
_entity.type
_entity.pdbx_description
1 polymer ?
#
loop_
_entity_poly.entity_id
_entity_poly.type
_entity_poly.pdbx_seq_one_letter_code
_entity_poly.pdbx_strand_id
1 'polypeptide(L)'
;GVDLPAETLVDAYFMQMLKSKVTRGVLQAWDPVRQKPAWSYKHARTWNGGVLATAGNLVFQGTADHKFMAFDAKTGDVLWQYDSRLAIMAAPVTYRVDGEQYIAVLAKWGGGFPLAVGLPPIHGLEKGRLLVFKLNGDAQLPALPPKKTPMNKPLSMTMTDEGALKEGEALYEAYCGACHGKDGVSGGTVPDLRFRASQYPFEAFRIFVLDGVLAEKGMVSFSDVLDEEKAEKVYNYLLQKANLEYELQQQKSSFAMRLRLWIYDKLVSLIVLAVDGSVVFYLGAALFNLLVLWLLFRIYRRFRTK
;
A
#
# COMPACT_ATOMS: atom_id res chain seq x y z
N GLY A 1 -33.18 4.64 3.38
CA GLY A 1 -31.95 3.94 3.77
C GLY A 1 -31.70 2.89 2.75
N VAL A 2 -30.78 3.16 1.82
CA VAL A 2 -30.34 2.17 0.84
C VAL A 2 -29.13 1.49 1.48
N ASP A 3 -29.31 0.22 1.85
CA ASP A 3 -28.21 -0.69 2.18
C ASP A 3 -27.32 -0.79 0.95
N LEU A 4 -26.24 -0.01 0.91
CA LEU A 4 -25.12 -0.30 0.03
C LEU A 4 -24.35 -1.44 0.70
N PRO A 5 -24.32 -2.65 0.12
CA PRO A 5 -23.82 -3.80 0.83
C PRO A 5 -22.32 -3.62 1.08
N ALA A 6 -21.92 -3.95 2.30
CA ALA A 6 -20.54 -4.12 2.76
C ALA A 6 -19.68 -5.03 1.84
N GLU A 7 -20.26 -5.63 0.80
CA GLU A 7 -19.61 -6.37 -0.28
C GLU A 7 -18.60 -5.52 -1.07
N THR A 8 -18.94 -4.29 -1.47
CA THR A 8 -18.08 -3.46 -2.35
C THR A 8 -16.74 -3.06 -1.71
N LEU A 9 -16.73 -2.76 -0.42
CA LEU A 9 -15.49 -2.50 0.33
C LEU A 9 -14.68 -3.76 0.64
N VAL A 10 -15.40 -4.83 0.97
CA VAL A 10 -14.76 -6.10 1.28
C VAL A 10 -14.03 -6.58 0.04
N ASP A 11 -14.60 -6.37 -1.14
CA ASP A 11 -13.95 -6.57 -2.44
C ASP A 11 -12.77 -5.60 -2.62
N ALA A 12 -12.88 -4.32 -2.27
CA ALA A 12 -11.75 -3.39 -2.32
C ALA A 12 -10.58 -3.82 -1.41
N TYR A 13 -10.86 -4.29 -0.19
CA TYR A 13 -9.85 -4.79 0.75
C TYR A 13 -9.25 -6.12 0.29
N PHE A 14 -10.09 -7.02 -0.22
CA PHE A 14 -9.66 -8.26 -0.85
C PHE A 14 -8.74 -7.99 -2.05
N MET A 15 -9.12 -7.05 -2.92
CA MET A 15 -8.33 -6.64 -4.07
C MET A 15 -7.04 -5.94 -3.66
N GLN A 16 -7.03 -5.15 -2.58
CA GLN A 16 -5.80 -4.57 -2.03
C GLN A 16 -4.86 -5.65 -1.50
N MET A 17 -5.38 -6.62 -0.73
CA MET A 17 -4.61 -7.78 -0.27
C MET A 17 -4.06 -8.60 -1.44
N LEU A 18 -4.90 -8.90 -2.42
CA LEU A 18 -4.52 -9.60 -3.64
C LEU A 18 -3.40 -8.86 -4.37
N LYS A 19 -3.57 -7.56 -4.66
CA LYS A 19 -2.54 -6.72 -5.27
C LYS A 19 -1.24 -6.82 -4.49
N SER A 20 -1.28 -6.60 -3.16
CA SER A 20 -0.08 -6.61 -2.31
C SER A 20 0.68 -7.95 -2.32
N LYS A 21 -0.01 -9.08 -2.50
CA LYS A 21 0.60 -10.42 -2.41
C LYS A 21 0.95 -11.01 -3.77
N VAL A 22 0.24 -10.62 -4.83
CA VAL A 22 0.50 -11.07 -6.21
C VAL A 22 1.60 -10.23 -6.86
N THR A 23 1.69 -8.93 -6.56
CA THR A 23 2.75 -8.09 -7.13
C THR A 23 4.06 -8.29 -6.36
N ARG A 24 4.92 -9.17 -6.87
CA ARG A 24 6.28 -9.38 -6.34
C ARG A 24 7.31 -8.68 -7.21
N GLY A 25 8.42 -8.28 -6.60
CA GLY A 25 9.60 -7.81 -7.30
C GLY A 25 10.65 -8.91 -7.40
N VAL A 26 11.48 -8.86 -8.43
CA VAL A 26 12.64 -9.73 -8.57
C VAL A 26 13.86 -8.86 -8.82
N LEU A 27 14.91 -9.04 -8.02
CA LEU A 27 16.25 -8.57 -8.38
C LEU A 27 16.88 -9.64 -9.25
N GLN A 28 17.31 -9.27 -10.45
CA GLN A 28 17.81 -10.21 -11.44
C GLN A 28 19.20 -9.79 -11.91
N ALA A 29 20.18 -10.67 -11.75
CA ALA A 29 21.45 -10.55 -12.47
C ALA A 29 21.27 -11.18 -13.85
N TRP A 30 21.17 -10.33 -14.87
CA TRP A 30 21.04 -10.76 -16.25
C TRP A 30 22.41 -10.91 -16.89
N ASP A 31 22.69 -12.06 -17.50
CA ASP A 31 23.85 -12.23 -18.38
C ASP A 31 23.45 -11.76 -19.79
N PRO A 32 23.94 -10.60 -20.28
CA PRO A 32 23.55 -10.09 -21.59
C PRO A 32 24.11 -10.91 -22.75
N VAL A 33 25.21 -11.65 -22.55
CA VAL A 33 25.84 -12.48 -23.58
C VAL A 33 25.07 -13.80 -23.73
N ARG A 34 24.75 -14.45 -22.60
CA ARG A 34 23.98 -15.70 -22.59
C ARG A 34 22.46 -15.48 -22.65
N GLN A 35 22.01 -14.23 -22.53
CA GLN A 35 20.60 -13.82 -22.52
C GLN A 35 19.76 -14.64 -21.54
N LYS A 36 20.27 -14.84 -20.32
CA LYS A 36 19.59 -15.56 -19.27
C LYS A 36 19.91 -15.01 -17.88
N PRO A 37 19.05 -15.23 -16.88
CA PRO A 37 19.40 -14.90 -15.50
C PRO A 37 20.60 -15.75 -15.07
N ALA A 38 21.64 -15.10 -14.54
CA ALA A 38 22.71 -15.78 -13.81
C ALA A 38 22.20 -16.21 -12.43
N TRP A 39 21.45 -15.33 -11.77
CA TRP A 39 20.71 -15.61 -10.54
C TRP A 39 19.53 -14.65 -10.41
N SER A 40 18.65 -14.92 -9.45
CA SER A 40 17.51 -14.05 -9.14
C SER A 40 17.16 -14.12 -7.66
N TYR A 41 16.78 -12.98 -7.08
CA TYR A 41 16.31 -12.86 -5.71
C TYR A 41 14.87 -12.33 -5.71
N LYS A 42 13.95 -13.09 -5.09
CA LYS A 42 12.53 -12.73 -5.01
C LYS A 42 12.28 -11.83 -3.80
N HIS A 43 11.73 -10.65 -4.04
CA HIS A 43 11.30 -9.71 -3.00
C HIS A 43 9.87 -9.97 -2.57
N ALA A 44 9.57 -9.64 -1.32
CA ALA A 44 8.23 -9.76 -0.76
C ALA A 44 7.22 -8.79 -1.40
N ARG A 45 7.70 -7.66 -1.94
CA ARG A 45 6.89 -6.62 -2.61
C ARG A 45 7.52 -6.21 -3.93
N THR A 46 6.69 -5.66 -4.82
CA THR A 46 7.15 -4.96 -6.03
C THR A 46 7.61 -3.54 -5.72
N TRP A 47 8.05 -2.81 -6.76
CA TRP A 47 8.47 -1.41 -6.68
C TRP A 47 9.69 -1.18 -5.77
N ASN A 48 10.64 -2.12 -5.82
CA ASN A 48 11.93 -2.00 -5.16
C ASN A 48 12.85 -1.01 -5.88
N GLY A 49 13.91 -0.56 -5.20
CA GLY A 49 14.77 0.47 -5.72
C GLY A 49 15.77 0.06 -6.77
N GLY A 50 16.43 1.08 -7.31
CA GLY A 50 17.57 0.90 -8.19
C GLY A 50 18.73 0.16 -7.50
N VAL A 51 19.70 -0.25 -8.31
CA VAL A 51 20.82 -1.09 -7.90
C VAL A 51 22.15 -0.37 -8.03
N LEU A 52 23.10 -0.70 -7.15
CA LEU A 52 24.49 -0.24 -7.23
C LEU A 52 25.42 -1.45 -7.18
N ALA A 53 26.18 -1.69 -8.26
CA ALA A 53 27.24 -2.69 -8.27
C ALA A 53 28.60 -2.03 -7.96
N THR A 54 29.48 -2.76 -7.28
CA THR A 54 30.84 -2.27 -6.92
C THR A 54 31.91 -3.29 -7.30
N ALA A 55 33.15 -2.82 -7.45
CA ALA A 55 34.31 -3.68 -7.70
C ALA A 55 34.62 -4.65 -6.54
N GLY A 56 34.04 -4.44 -5.35
CA GLY A 56 34.16 -5.32 -4.19
C GLY A 56 33.31 -6.59 -4.24
N ASN A 57 32.80 -6.98 -5.42
CA ASN A 57 31.87 -8.09 -5.61
C ASN A 57 30.53 -7.94 -4.85
N LEU A 58 30.05 -6.70 -4.70
CA LEU A 58 28.80 -6.39 -4.01
C LEU A 58 27.80 -5.70 -4.92
N VAL A 59 26.53 -6.06 -4.78
CA VAL A 59 25.37 -5.34 -5.31
C VAL A 59 24.53 -4.82 -4.14
N PHE A 60 24.17 -3.55 -4.15
CA PHE A 60 23.30 -2.93 -3.15
C PHE A 60 21.93 -2.60 -3.75
N GLN A 61 20.87 -2.84 -2.98
CA GLN A 61 19.51 -2.48 -3.37
C GLN A 61 18.68 -2.11 -2.14
N GLY A 62 17.85 -1.08 -2.27
CA GLY A 62 16.78 -0.80 -1.31
C GLY A 62 15.46 -1.42 -1.73
N THR A 63 14.59 -1.75 -0.79
CA THR A 63 13.35 -2.50 -1.05
C THR A 63 12.09 -1.79 -0.57
N ALA A 64 10.95 -2.20 -1.12
CA ALA A 64 9.63 -1.72 -0.74
C ALA A 64 9.14 -2.28 0.62
N ASP A 65 9.84 -3.28 1.18
CA ASP A 65 9.65 -3.83 2.52
C ASP A 65 10.67 -3.31 3.54
N HIS A 66 11.22 -2.12 3.28
CA HIS A 66 12.03 -1.30 4.20
C HIS A 66 13.44 -1.82 4.47
N LYS A 67 13.98 -2.67 3.59
CA LYS A 67 15.35 -3.17 3.71
C LYS A 67 16.28 -2.37 2.82
N PHE A 68 17.49 -2.13 3.32
CA PHE A 68 18.65 -1.86 2.48
C PHE A 68 19.57 -3.07 2.54
N MET A 69 19.86 -3.66 1.39
CA MET A 69 20.49 -4.99 1.29
C MET A 69 21.76 -4.93 0.47
N ALA A 70 22.73 -5.76 0.85
CA ALA A 70 23.94 -6.04 0.07
C ALA A 70 23.99 -7.52 -0.29
N PHE A 71 24.25 -7.80 -1.56
CA PHE A 71 24.29 -9.13 -2.14
C PHE A 71 25.68 -9.43 -2.68
N ASP A 72 26.09 -10.70 -2.64
CA ASP A 72 27.21 -11.18 -3.46
C ASP A 72 26.83 -11.03 -4.94
N ALA A 73 27.66 -10.33 -5.71
CA ALA A 73 27.35 -10.01 -7.10
C ALA A 73 27.31 -11.26 -8.02
N LYS A 74 28.00 -12.35 -7.66
CA LYS A 74 28.09 -13.57 -8.46
C LYS A 74 26.99 -14.57 -8.14
N THR A 75 26.62 -14.70 -6.87
CA THR A 75 25.67 -15.73 -6.43
C THR A 75 24.28 -15.17 -6.13
N GLY A 76 24.17 -13.89 -5.79
CA GLY A 76 22.93 -13.29 -5.29
C GLY A 76 22.65 -13.58 -3.82
N ASP A 77 23.62 -14.14 -3.08
CA ASP A 77 23.47 -14.39 -1.65
C ASP A 77 23.39 -13.08 -0.88
N VAL A 78 22.48 -13.01 0.10
CA VAL A 78 22.36 -11.84 0.98
C VAL A 78 23.51 -11.88 1.98
N LEU A 79 24.42 -10.91 1.88
CA LEU A 79 25.58 -10.78 2.78
C LEU A 79 25.28 -9.84 3.96
N TRP A 80 24.41 -8.86 3.74
CA TRP A 80 24.03 -7.90 4.76
C TRP A 80 22.65 -7.29 4.47
N GLN A 81 21.92 -6.94 5.52
CA GLN A 81 20.66 -6.23 5.43
C GLN A 81 20.47 -5.27 6.61
N TYR A 82 19.76 -4.19 6.37
CA TYR A 82 19.43 -3.17 7.37
C TYR A 82 17.97 -2.75 7.27
N ASP A 83 17.29 -2.65 8.41
CA ASP A 83 15.94 -2.07 8.49
C ASP A 83 16.04 -0.54 8.43
N SER A 84 15.79 -0.01 7.25
CA SER A 84 15.79 1.43 6.97
C SER A 84 14.55 2.15 7.52
N ARG A 85 13.55 1.38 8.02
CA ARG A 85 12.24 1.83 8.50
C ARG A 85 11.38 2.54 7.45
N LEU A 86 11.87 2.64 6.20
CA LEU A 86 11.26 3.37 5.08
C LEU A 86 11.47 2.58 3.79
N ALA A 87 10.51 2.61 2.87
CA ALA A 87 10.74 2.03 1.54
C ALA A 87 11.81 2.82 0.75
N ILE A 88 12.58 2.11 -0.06
CA ILE A 88 13.67 2.70 -0.87
C ILE A 88 13.46 2.33 -2.35
N MET A 89 13.33 3.36 -3.18
CA MET A 89 13.13 3.25 -4.64
C MET A 89 14.31 3.87 -5.40
N ALA A 90 14.99 4.84 -4.79
CA ALA A 90 16.17 5.45 -5.37
C ALA A 90 17.30 4.43 -5.51
N ALA A 91 18.12 4.61 -6.54
CA ALA A 91 19.38 3.88 -6.65
C ALA A 91 20.37 4.38 -5.58
N PRO A 92 21.12 3.49 -4.91
CA PRO A 92 22.21 3.89 -4.04
C PRO A 92 23.37 4.49 -4.84
N VAL A 93 24.19 5.30 -4.17
CA VAL A 93 25.47 5.81 -4.69
C VAL A 93 26.59 5.48 -3.70
N THR A 94 27.82 5.38 -4.18
CA THR A 94 29.00 5.24 -3.32
C THR A 94 30.05 6.29 -3.66
N TYR A 95 30.77 6.77 -2.64
CA TYR A 95 31.79 7.82 -2.77
C TYR A 95 32.84 7.66 -1.66
N ARG A 96 33.89 8.47 -1.72
CA ARG A 96 34.92 8.54 -0.67
C ARG A 96 35.04 9.94 -0.10
N VAL A 97 35.32 10.01 1.20
CA VAL A 97 35.69 11.24 1.93
C VAL A 97 36.86 10.88 2.83
N ASP A 98 37.97 11.61 2.73
CA ASP A 98 39.17 11.41 3.53
C ASP A 98 39.67 9.95 3.59
N GLY A 99 39.57 9.25 2.45
CA GLY A 99 39.98 7.85 2.31
C GLY A 99 38.94 6.81 2.76
N GLU A 100 37.89 7.21 3.48
CA GLU A 100 36.80 6.30 3.88
C GLU A 100 35.74 6.20 2.80
N GLN A 101 35.24 4.98 2.55
CA GLN A 101 34.15 4.74 1.61
C GLN A 101 32.78 4.84 2.28
N TYR A 102 31.86 5.50 1.61
CA TYR A 102 30.47 5.69 2.02
C TYR A 102 29.52 5.15 0.95
N ILE A 103 28.34 4.72 1.38
CA ILE A 103 27.21 4.38 0.52
C ILE A 103 26.02 5.20 0.97
N ALA A 104 25.42 5.98 0.07
CA ALA A 104 24.26 6.80 0.36
C ALA A 104 23.05 6.38 -0.45
N VAL A 105 21.86 6.50 0.14
CA VAL A 105 20.58 6.22 -0.53
C VAL A 105 19.46 7.07 0.03
N LEU A 106 18.55 7.52 -0.84
CA LEU A 106 17.34 8.25 -0.45
C LEU A 106 16.20 7.27 -0.15
N ALA A 107 15.74 7.26 1.09
CA ALA A 107 14.66 6.41 1.58
C ALA A 107 13.37 7.22 1.73
N LYS A 108 12.35 6.92 0.91
CA LYS A 108 11.00 7.48 0.98
C LYS A 108 10.09 6.81 -0.06
N TRP A 109 8.99 6.16 0.35
CA TRP A 109 7.96 5.63 -0.57
C TRP A 109 7.48 6.68 -1.58
N GLY A 110 7.39 6.31 -2.86
CA GLY A 110 7.17 7.28 -3.93
C GLY A 110 7.15 6.69 -5.34
N GLY A 111 6.96 7.56 -6.32
CA GLY A 111 6.92 7.23 -7.75
C GLY A 111 5.51 7.11 -8.32
N GLY A 112 5.42 6.87 -9.63
CA GLY A 112 4.14 6.77 -10.34
C GLY A 112 3.31 5.52 -9.98
N PHE A 113 3.95 4.42 -9.58
CA PHE A 113 3.25 3.18 -9.24
C PHE A 113 2.27 3.28 -8.07
N PRO A 114 2.65 3.83 -6.88
CA PRO A 114 1.67 4.01 -5.82
C PRO A 114 0.51 4.93 -6.21
N LEU A 115 0.75 5.94 -7.06
CA LEU A 115 -0.31 6.81 -7.58
C LEU A 115 -1.28 6.02 -8.47
N ALA A 116 -0.75 5.28 -9.45
CA ALA A 116 -1.55 4.54 -10.43
C ALA A 116 -2.28 3.32 -9.83
N VAL A 117 -1.64 2.60 -8.91
CA VAL A 117 -2.15 1.31 -8.40
C VAL A 117 -2.88 1.45 -7.06
N GLY A 118 -2.66 2.55 -6.33
CA GLY A 118 -3.23 2.79 -5.01
C GLY A 118 -2.67 1.86 -3.94
N LEU A 119 -1.43 1.38 -4.11
CA LEU A 119 -0.79 0.48 -3.14
C LEU A 119 -0.07 1.30 -2.05
N PRO A 120 -0.55 1.30 -0.80
CA PRO A 120 0.09 2.07 0.27
C PRO A 120 1.42 1.45 0.72
N PRO A 121 2.30 2.24 1.36
CA PRO A 121 3.46 1.72 2.06
C PRO A 121 3.03 0.83 3.25
N ILE A 122 3.95 -0.01 3.76
CA ILE A 122 3.68 -0.89 4.93
C ILE A 122 3.44 -0.05 6.19
N HIS A 123 4.12 1.10 6.29
CA HIS A 123 3.93 2.10 7.33
C HIS A 123 3.37 3.39 6.73
N GLY A 124 3.00 4.34 7.58
CA GLY A 124 2.40 5.60 7.14
C GLY A 124 3.30 6.44 6.23
N LEU A 125 2.77 7.59 5.84
CA LEU A 125 3.53 8.61 5.11
C LEU A 125 4.59 9.22 6.04
N GLU A 126 5.84 8.84 5.84
CA GLU A 126 6.97 9.31 6.62
C GLU A 126 7.78 10.38 5.88
N LYS A 127 8.49 11.24 6.63
CA LYS A 127 9.48 12.15 6.06
C LYS A 127 10.61 11.32 5.43
N GLY A 128 10.99 11.68 4.20
CA GLY A 128 12.12 11.04 3.52
C GLY A 128 13.43 11.29 4.24
N ARG A 129 14.38 10.37 4.11
CA ARG A 129 15.71 10.46 4.73
C ARG A 129 16.81 10.15 3.72
N LEU A 130 17.93 10.85 3.88
CA LEU A 130 19.21 10.40 3.33
C LEU A 130 19.83 9.44 4.34
N LEU A 131 20.04 8.19 3.92
CA LEU A 131 20.76 7.19 4.71
C LEU A 131 22.17 7.08 4.16
N VAL A 132 23.16 7.17 5.03
CA VAL A 132 24.58 7.07 4.66
C VAL A 132 25.23 6.00 5.53
N PHE A 133 25.87 5.03 4.90
CA PHE A 133 26.49 3.87 5.51
C PHE A 133 28.00 3.92 5.29
N LYS A 134 28.76 3.48 6.29
CA LYS A 134 30.19 3.16 6.20
C LYS A 134 30.49 1.93 7.06
N LEU A 135 31.68 1.36 6.88
CA LEU A 135 32.14 0.29 7.78
C LEU A 135 32.20 0.80 9.23
N ASN A 136 31.75 -0.03 10.16
CA ASN A 136 31.72 0.25 11.61
C ASN A 136 30.88 1.48 12.01
N GLY A 137 29.95 1.94 11.16
CA GLY A 137 28.99 2.98 11.54
C GLY A 137 28.00 2.48 12.60
N ASP A 138 27.74 3.28 13.62
CA ASP A 138 26.91 2.95 14.79
C ASP A 138 25.69 3.87 14.98
N ALA A 139 25.49 4.81 14.05
CA ALA A 139 24.37 5.75 14.06
C ALA A 139 23.01 5.03 14.09
N GLN A 140 22.10 5.55 14.91
CA GLN A 140 20.78 4.97 15.11
C GLN A 140 19.69 5.79 14.42
N LEU A 141 18.71 5.10 13.83
CA LEU A 141 17.55 5.77 13.26
C LEU A 141 16.64 6.34 14.36
N PRO A 142 16.04 7.52 14.13
CA PRO A 142 15.02 8.06 15.03
C PRO A 142 13.82 7.12 15.09
N ALA A 143 13.13 7.11 16.23
CA ALA A 143 11.92 6.31 16.42
C ALA A 143 10.89 6.58 15.30
N LEU A 144 10.19 5.53 14.88
CA LEU A 144 9.04 5.70 14.00
C LEU A 144 7.97 6.52 14.72
N PRO A 145 7.27 7.43 14.03
CA PRO A 145 6.13 8.09 14.63
C PRO A 145 5.05 7.06 14.97
N PRO A 146 4.14 7.41 15.89
CA PRO A 146 3.04 6.53 16.25
C PRO A 146 2.24 6.11 15.00
N LYS A 147 1.73 4.87 15.03
CA LYS A 147 0.85 4.36 13.97
C LYS A 147 -0.30 5.34 13.74
N LYS A 148 -0.70 5.51 12.47
CA LYS A 148 -1.82 6.38 12.08
C LYS A 148 -3.01 6.16 13.02
N THR A 149 -3.54 7.27 13.52
CA THR A 149 -4.77 7.27 14.33
C THR A 149 -5.92 6.68 13.49
N PRO A 150 -6.79 5.86 14.10
CA PRO A 150 -8.01 5.41 13.45
C PRO A 150 -8.83 6.59 12.92
N MET A 151 -9.61 6.38 11.86
CA MET A 151 -10.51 7.38 11.31
C MET A 151 -11.54 7.77 12.39
N ASN A 152 -11.75 9.07 12.58
CA ASN A 152 -12.85 9.58 13.39
C ASN A 152 -14.18 9.41 12.66
N LYS A 153 -15.31 9.51 13.36
CA LYS A 153 -16.62 9.48 12.72
C LYS A 153 -16.69 10.60 11.66
N PRO A 154 -16.93 10.27 10.38
CA PRO A 154 -17.02 11.28 9.34
C PRO A 154 -18.19 12.23 9.54
N LEU A 155 -18.08 13.41 8.92
CA LEU A 155 -19.18 14.35 8.82
C LEU A 155 -20.38 13.74 8.09
N SER A 156 -21.57 14.22 8.41
CA SER A 156 -22.80 13.81 7.73
C SER A 156 -22.79 14.28 6.28
N MET A 157 -23.27 13.41 5.38
CA MET A 157 -23.48 13.77 3.98
C MET A 157 -24.64 14.77 3.86
N THR A 158 -24.48 15.76 2.99
CA THR A 158 -25.54 16.71 2.59
C THR A 158 -26.35 16.16 1.41
N MET A 159 -25.74 15.28 0.60
CA MET A 159 -26.38 14.63 -0.54
C MET A 159 -26.40 13.12 -0.35
N THR A 160 -27.58 12.51 -0.46
CA THR A 160 -27.76 11.05 -0.39
C THR A 160 -28.46 10.46 -1.61
N ASP A 161 -28.79 11.31 -2.60
CA ASP A 161 -29.34 10.88 -3.88
C ASP A 161 -28.34 10.01 -4.64
N GLU A 162 -28.80 8.84 -5.13
CA GLU A 162 -27.95 7.86 -5.79
C GLU A 162 -27.38 8.38 -7.11
N GLY A 163 -28.18 9.16 -7.86
CA GLY A 163 -27.74 9.78 -9.10
C GLY A 163 -26.61 10.78 -8.86
N ALA A 164 -26.76 11.65 -7.87
CA ALA A 164 -25.75 12.62 -7.47
C ALA A 164 -24.45 11.95 -7.00
N LEU A 165 -24.55 10.87 -6.22
CA LEU A 165 -23.37 10.13 -5.74
C LEU A 165 -22.63 9.41 -6.87
N LYS A 166 -23.36 8.87 -7.85
CA LYS A 166 -22.78 8.24 -9.04
C LYS A 166 -22.11 9.25 -9.97
N GLU A 167 -22.68 10.44 -10.11
CA GLU A 167 -22.04 11.54 -10.82
C GLU A 167 -20.77 12.00 -10.07
N GLY A 168 -20.84 12.12 -8.74
CA GLY A 168 -19.69 12.41 -7.88
C GLY A 168 -18.56 11.38 -8.02
N GLU A 169 -18.89 10.08 -8.12
CA GLU A 169 -17.94 9.02 -8.41
C GLU A 169 -17.25 9.21 -9.77
N ALA A 170 -18.04 9.46 -10.83
CA ALA A 170 -17.51 9.64 -12.17
C ALA A 170 -16.56 10.85 -12.25
N LEU A 171 -16.94 11.97 -11.64
CA LEU A 171 -16.11 13.17 -11.53
C LEU A 171 -14.84 12.91 -10.70
N TYR A 172 -14.96 12.19 -9.58
CA TYR A 172 -13.82 11.80 -8.77
C TYR A 172 -12.80 10.98 -9.57
N GLU A 173 -13.25 9.94 -10.27
CA GLU A 173 -12.36 9.07 -11.04
C GLU A 173 -11.72 9.83 -12.21
N ALA A 174 -12.45 10.76 -12.83
CA ALA A 174 -11.94 11.58 -13.92
C ALA A 174 -10.82 12.55 -13.49
N TYR A 175 -10.94 13.17 -12.32
CA TYR A 175 -10.10 14.31 -11.93
C TYR A 175 -9.18 14.06 -10.73
N CYS A 176 -9.55 13.16 -9.83
CA CYS A 176 -8.87 12.95 -8.55
C CYS A 176 -8.15 11.61 -8.47
N GLY A 177 -8.75 10.56 -9.06
CA GLY A 177 -8.33 9.16 -8.89
C GLY A 177 -6.88 8.87 -9.29
N ALA A 178 -6.36 9.56 -10.32
CA ALA A 178 -4.99 9.38 -10.80
C ALA A 178 -3.92 9.75 -9.73
N CYS A 179 -4.24 10.68 -8.84
CA CYS A 179 -3.35 11.10 -7.75
C CYS A 179 -3.75 10.46 -6.43
N HIS A 180 -5.02 10.58 -6.08
CA HIS A 180 -5.54 10.19 -4.76
C HIS A 180 -5.97 8.71 -4.67
N GLY A 181 -5.81 7.97 -5.76
CA GLY A 181 -6.16 6.56 -5.87
C GLY A 181 -7.66 6.34 -6.05
N LYS A 182 -8.01 5.11 -6.42
CA LYS A 182 -9.42 4.70 -6.59
C LYS A 182 -10.21 4.90 -5.29
N ASP A 183 -11.43 5.41 -5.39
CA ASP A 183 -12.34 5.62 -4.23
C ASP A 183 -11.74 6.48 -3.08
N GLY A 184 -10.72 7.31 -3.34
CA GLY A 184 -10.01 8.08 -2.31
C GLY A 184 -8.93 7.31 -1.56
N VAL A 185 -8.69 6.03 -1.91
CA VAL A 185 -7.71 5.16 -1.28
C VAL A 185 -6.31 5.49 -1.81
N SER A 186 -5.60 6.37 -1.09
CA SER A 186 -4.28 6.81 -1.51
C SER A 186 -3.23 5.70 -1.44
N GLY A 187 -2.36 5.65 -2.45
CA GLY A 187 -1.12 4.86 -2.43
C GLY A 187 -0.05 5.37 -1.47
N GLY A 188 -0.37 6.36 -0.63
CA GLY A 188 0.50 6.86 0.43
C GLY A 188 1.67 7.70 -0.08
N THR A 189 1.47 8.43 -1.17
CA THR A 189 2.38 9.50 -1.66
C THR A 189 1.72 10.88 -1.55
N VAL A 190 0.40 10.92 -1.68
CA VAL A 190 -0.48 12.08 -1.44
C VAL A 190 -1.50 11.75 -0.33
N PRO A 191 -2.25 12.73 0.22
CA PRO A 191 -3.26 12.43 1.23
C PRO A 191 -4.36 11.46 0.76
N ASP A 192 -4.83 10.60 1.66
CA ASP A 192 -6.04 9.79 1.47
C ASP A 192 -7.27 10.69 1.66
N LEU A 193 -8.09 10.83 0.61
CA LEU A 193 -9.18 11.81 0.61
C LEU A 193 -10.36 11.38 1.48
N ARG A 194 -10.52 10.09 1.80
CA ARG A 194 -11.54 9.63 2.75
C ARG A 194 -11.24 10.16 4.16
N PHE A 195 -9.96 10.14 4.54
CA PHE A 195 -9.50 10.71 5.80
C PHE A 195 -9.55 12.24 5.82
N ARG A 196 -9.32 12.92 4.69
CA ARG A 196 -9.36 14.38 4.64
C ARG A 196 -10.80 14.91 4.60
N ALA A 197 -11.66 14.34 3.76
CA ALA A 197 -13.06 14.72 3.67
C ALA A 197 -13.81 14.50 5.00
N SER A 198 -13.46 13.47 5.77
CA SER A 198 -14.06 13.25 7.09
C SER A 198 -13.67 14.28 8.16
N GLN A 199 -12.61 15.08 7.94
CA GLN A 199 -12.07 16.03 8.94
C GLN A 199 -12.52 17.47 8.73
N TYR A 200 -12.98 17.82 7.53
CA TYR A 200 -13.20 19.20 7.13
C TYR A 200 -14.54 19.33 6.42
N PRO A 201 -15.30 20.42 6.68
CA PRO A 201 -16.60 20.62 6.03
C PRO A 201 -16.43 21.00 4.54
N PHE A 202 -17.54 21.06 3.81
CA PHE A 202 -17.52 21.30 2.37
C PHE A 202 -16.84 22.62 1.99
N GLU A 203 -16.97 23.67 2.80
CA GLU A 203 -16.36 24.98 2.54
C GLU A 203 -14.83 24.87 2.48
N ALA A 204 -14.25 24.02 3.32
CA ALA A 204 -12.82 23.76 3.28
C ALA A 204 -12.44 22.92 2.04
N PHE A 205 -13.27 21.95 1.66
CA PHE A 205 -13.08 21.20 0.42
C PHE A 205 -13.08 22.12 -0.81
N ARG A 206 -14.04 23.06 -0.88
CA ARG A 206 -14.14 24.08 -1.93
C ARG A 206 -12.86 24.92 -2.02
N ILE A 207 -12.32 25.36 -0.89
CA ILE A 207 -11.06 26.12 -0.83
C ILE A 207 -9.88 25.31 -1.40
N PHE A 208 -9.80 24.01 -1.08
CA PHE A 208 -8.70 23.17 -1.56
C PHE A 208 -8.82 22.79 -3.03
N VAL A 209 -10.04 22.60 -3.53
CA VAL A 209 -10.31 22.04 -4.87
C VAL A 209 -10.57 23.12 -5.92
N LEU A 210 -11.28 24.19 -5.56
CA LEU A 210 -11.65 25.27 -6.49
C LEU A 210 -10.78 26.51 -6.31
N ASP A 211 -10.49 26.93 -5.08
CA ASP A 211 -9.73 28.17 -4.85
C ASP A 211 -8.20 27.97 -5.03
N GLY A 212 -7.74 26.73 -5.21
CA GLY A 212 -6.35 26.43 -5.59
C GLY A 212 -5.31 26.74 -4.52
N VAL A 213 -5.68 26.85 -3.24
CA VAL A 213 -4.76 27.28 -2.17
C VAL A 213 -3.58 26.33 -1.91
N LEU A 214 -3.59 25.15 -2.53
CA LEU A 214 -2.53 24.14 -2.45
C LEU A 214 -1.76 23.98 -3.77
N ALA A 215 -1.91 24.89 -4.74
CA ALA A 215 -1.26 24.83 -6.04
C ALA A 215 0.27 24.76 -5.94
N GLU A 216 0.88 25.54 -5.05
CA GLU A 216 2.33 25.50 -4.80
C GLU A 216 2.83 24.17 -4.24
N LYS A 217 1.93 23.36 -3.67
CA LYS A 217 2.21 22.01 -3.17
C LYS A 217 1.85 20.91 -4.19
N GLY A 218 1.45 21.31 -5.41
CA GLY A 218 1.11 20.41 -6.51
C GLY A 218 -0.34 19.96 -6.56
N MET A 219 -1.24 20.51 -5.72
CA MET A 219 -2.69 20.27 -5.83
C MET A 219 -3.31 21.42 -6.63
N VAL A 220 -3.59 21.14 -7.91
CA VAL A 220 -4.13 22.13 -8.85
C VAL A 220 -5.56 22.55 -8.49
N SER A 221 -5.95 23.75 -8.93
CA SER A 221 -7.37 24.11 -8.95
C SER A 221 -8.10 23.36 -10.06
N PHE A 222 -9.36 23.04 -9.80
CA PHE A 222 -10.28 22.42 -10.74
C PHE A 222 -11.43 23.35 -11.13
N SER A 223 -11.36 24.66 -10.83
CA SER A 223 -12.42 25.63 -11.13
C SER A 223 -12.79 25.73 -12.62
N ASP A 224 -11.89 25.32 -13.51
CA ASP A 224 -12.11 25.33 -14.96
C ASP A 224 -12.99 24.16 -15.45
N VAL A 225 -13.14 23.10 -14.63
CA VAL A 225 -13.84 21.86 -14.98
C VAL A 225 -14.90 21.43 -13.95
N LEU A 226 -14.87 21.98 -12.74
CA LEU A 226 -15.83 21.74 -11.66
C LEU A 226 -16.41 23.07 -11.18
N ASP A 227 -17.73 23.16 -11.16
CA ASP A 227 -18.47 24.16 -10.40
C ASP A 227 -18.72 23.67 -8.96
N GLU A 228 -19.34 24.52 -8.13
CA GLU A 228 -19.59 24.21 -6.72
C GLU A 228 -20.50 23.00 -6.51
N GLU A 229 -21.55 22.86 -7.33
CA GLU A 229 -22.46 21.71 -7.27
C GLU A 229 -21.73 20.40 -7.59
N LYS A 230 -20.93 20.37 -8.66
CA LYS A 230 -20.11 19.21 -9.03
C LYS A 230 -19.07 18.89 -7.95
N ALA A 231 -18.45 19.91 -7.37
CA ALA A 231 -17.52 19.72 -6.26
C ALA A 231 -18.22 19.12 -5.03
N GLU A 232 -19.45 19.55 -4.72
CA GLU A 232 -20.25 18.99 -3.62
C GLU A 232 -20.62 17.52 -3.85
N LYS A 233 -20.93 17.13 -5.10
CA LYS A 233 -21.16 15.72 -5.46
C LYS A 233 -19.91 14.87 -5.20
N VAL A 234 -18.72 15.34 -5.62
CA VAL A 234 -17.45 14.66 -5.34
C VAL A 234 -17.18 14.56 -3.84
N TYR A 235 -17.44 15.64 -3.10
CA TYR A 235 -17.26 15.67 -1.64
C TYR A 235 -18.18 14.67 -0.93
N ASN A 236 -19.46 14.59 -1.31
CA ASN A 236 -20.41 13.64 -0.73
C ASN A 236 -20.09 12.19 -1.10
N TYR A 237 -19.60 11.94 -2.32
CA TYR A 237 -19.04 10.64 -2.68
C TYR A 237 -17.86 10.25 -1.78
N LEU A 238 -16.92 11.17 -1.51
CA LEU A 238 -15.80 10.92 -0.59
C LEU A 238 -16.27 10.68 0.85
N LEU A 239 -17.29 11.41 1.33
CA LEU A 239 -17.91 11.18 2.63
C LEU A 239 -18.59 9.81 2.69
N GLN A 240 -19.26 9.37 1.62
CA GLN A 240 -19.83 8.03 1.53
C GLN A 240 -18.74 6.97 1.74
N LYS A 241 -17.62 7.06 1.01
CA LYS A 241 -16.48 6.14 1.15
C LYS A 241 -15.82 6.23 2.53
N ALA A 242 -15.77 7.42 3.14
CA ALA A 242 -15.25 7.60 4.48
C ALA A 242 -16.14 6.95 5.55
N ASN A 243 -17.47 7.15 5.48
CA ASN A 243 -18.43 6.52 6.41
C ASN A 243 -18.33 5.00 6.35
N LEU A 244 -18.22 4.50 5.13
CA LEU A 244 -18.09 3.11 4.81
C LEU A 244 -16.78 2.50 5.39
N GLU A 245 -15.62 3.17 5.28
CA GLU A 245 -14.39 2.76 5.98
C GLU A 245 -14.51 2.86 7.52
N TYR A 246 -15.17 3.90 8.03
CA TYR A 246 -15.37 4.06 9.47
C TYR A 246 -16.20 2.91 10.04
N GLU A 247 -17.27 2.50 9.37
CA GLU A 247 -18.07 1.33 9.76
C GLU A 247 -17.24 0.04 9.76
N LEU A 248 -16.43 -0.19 8.72
CA LEU A 248 -15.49 -1.32 8.73
C LEU A 248 -14.53 -1.26 9.91
N GLN A 249 -14.01 -0.08 10.22
CA GLN A 249 -13.09 0.10 11.32
C GLN A 249 -13.74 -0.29 12.65
N GLN A 250 -14.99 0.11 12.89
CA GLN A 250 -15.73 -0.30 14.09
C GLN A 250 -15.96 -1.83 14.09
N GLN A 251 -16.29 -2.40 12.93
CA GLN A 251 -16.55 -3.83 12.78
C GLN A 251 -15.30 -4.72 12.85
N LYS A 252 -14.09 -4.21 12.56
CA LYS A 252 -12.81 -4.97 12.64
C LYS A 252 -12.53 -5.52 14.05
N SER A 253 -13.17 -4.98 15.08
CA SER A 253 -13.13 -5.52 16.44
C SER A 253 -13.97 -6.79 16.63
N SER A 254 -14.98 -7.02 15.77
CA SER A 254 -15.89 -8.17 15.85
C SER A 254 -15.21 -9.47 15.40
N PHE A 255 -15.59 -10.58 16.05
CA PHE A 255 -15.10 -11.91 15.70
C PHE A 255 -15.42 -12.28 14.23
N ALA A 256 -16.64 -11.98 13.77
CA ALA A 256 -17.09 -12.28 12.41
C ALA A 256 -16.22 -11.60 11.35
N MET A 257 -15.87 -10.33 11.55
CA MET A 257 -15.00 -9.60 10.62
C MET A 257 -13.56 -10.13 10.65
N ARG A 258 -13.01 -10.44 11.83
CA ARG A 258 -11.68 -11.06 11.95
C ARG A 258 -11.61 -12.40 11.23
N LEU A 259 -12.65 -13.23 11.39
CA LEU A 259 -12.75 -14.51 10.70
C LEU A 259 -12.83 -14.31 9.17
N ARG A 260 -13.64 -13.35 8.70
CA ARG A 260 -13.78 -13.03 7.28
C ARG A 260 -12.45 -12.54 6.66
N LEU A 261 -11.76 -11.62 7.33
CA LEU A 261 -10.43 -11.15 6.90
C LEU A 261 -9.38 -12.26 6.91
N TRP A 262 -9.43 -13.17 7.90
CA TRP A 262 -8.56 -14.34 7.93
C TRP A 262 -8.86 -15.31 6.78
N ILE A 263 -10.15 -15.56 6.46
CA ILE A 263 -10.54 -16.38 5.30
C ILE A 263 -9.98 -15.76 4.02
N TYR A 264 -10.13 -14.46 3.83
CA TYR A 264 -9.57 -13.78 2.65
C TYR A 264 -8.06 -13.84 2.58
N ASP A 265 -7.35 -13.65 3.69
CA ASP A 265 -5.90 -13.85 3.75
C ASP A 265 -5.50 -15.24 3.26
N LYS A 266 -6.22 -16.29 3.68
CA LYS A 266 -5.99 -17.68 3.24
C LYS A 266 -6.35 -17.90 1.78
N LEU A 267 -7.49 -17.39 1.30
CA LEU A 267 -7.88 -17.48 -0.10
C LEU A 267 -6.88 -16.79 -1.02
N VAL A 268 -6.45 -15.56 -0.69
CA VAL A 268 -5.42 -14.85 -1.47
C VAL A 268 -4.10 -15.62 -1.45
N SER A 269 -3.70 -16.17 -0.29
CA SER A 269 -2.47 -16.96 -0.20
C SER A 269 -2.55 -18.23 -1.05
N LEU A 270 -3.72 -18.90 -1.10
CA LEU A 270 -3.96 -20.05 -1.98
C LEU A 270 -3.89 -19.67 -3.46
N ILE A 271 -4.49 -18.54 -3.86
CA ILE A 271 -4.42 -18.02 -5.23
C ILE A 271 -2.97 -17.76 -5.62
N VAL A 272 -2.21 -17.06 -4.77
CA VAL A 272 -0.80 -16.74 -5.02
C VAL A 272 0.05 -18.02 -5.16
N LEU A 273 -0.15 -19.00 -4.28
CA LEU A 273 0.56 -20.27 -4.34
C LEU A 273 0.20 -21.11 -5.59
N ALA A 274 -1.05 -21.02 -6.07
CA ALA A 274 -1.49 -21.65 -7.31
C ALA A 274 -0.83 -20.99 -8.54
N VAL A 275 -0.68 -19.67 -8.54
CA VAL A 275 0.03 -18.90 -9.59
C VAL A 275 1.54 -19.19 -9.60
N ASP A 276 2.15 -19.44 -8.44
CA ASP A 276 3.58 -19.76 -8.29
C ASP A 276 3.95 -21.21 -8.70
N GLY A 277 2.99 -22.06 -9.09
CA GLY A 277 3.26 -23.44 -9.56
C GLY A 277 3.73 -24.42 -8.48
N SER A 278 3.61 -24.08 -7.19
CA SER A 278 4.06 -24.91 -6.06
C SER A 278 3.03 -25.97 -5.66
N VAL A 279 2.49 -26.72 -6.62
CA VAL A 279 1.32 -27.63 -6.43
C VAL A 279 1.66 -28.91 -5.64
N VAL A 280 2.93 -29.24 -5.44
CA VAL A 280 3.34 -30.56 -4.90
C VAL A 280 3.10 -30.72 -3.39
N PHE A 281 2.96 -29.64 -2.61
CA PHE A 281 2.70 -29.74 -1.15
C PHE A 281 1.21 -29.81 -0.75
N TYR A 282 0.30 -29.86 -1.73
CA TYR A 282 -1.10 -29.49 -1.51
C TYR A 282 -2.02 -30.53 -0.87
N LEU A 283 -1.67 -31.82 -0.85
CA LEU A 283 -2.56 -32.78 -0.21
C LEU A 283 -2.61 -32.61 1.32
N GLY A 284 -1.50 -32.23 1.97
CA GLY A 284 -1.43 -32.11 3.43
C GLY A 284 -2.14 -30.87 3.98
N ALA A 285 -1.92 -29.69 3.37
CA ALA A 285 -2.47 -28.43 3.87
C ALA A 285 -3.97 -28.26 3.56
N ALA A 286 -4.43 -28.77 2.41
CA ALA A 286 -5.84 -28.78 2.07
C ALA A 286 -6.63 -29.70 3.01
N LEU A 287 -6.09 -30.88 3.35
CA LEU A 287 -6.68 -31.78 4.35
C LEU A 287 -6.71 -31.14 5.74
N PHE A 288 -5.65 -30.45 6.16
CA PHE A 288 -5.64 -29.73 7.44
C PHE A 288 -6.69 -28.60 7.49
N ASN A 289 -6.80 -27.79 6.44
CA ASN A 289 -7.80 -26.71 6.37
C ASN A 289 -9.24 -27.24 6.29
N LEU A 290 -9.48 -28.33 5.58
CA LEU A 290 -10.78 -29.01 5.57
C LEU A 290 -11.11 -29.61 6.95
N LEU A 291 -10.12 -30.16 7.66
CA LEU A 291 -10.28 -30.65 9.02
C LEU A 291 -10.64 -29.52 10.00
N VAL A 292 -9.99 -28.37 9.88
CA VAL A 292 -10.27 -27.17 10.69
C VAL A 292 -11.67 -26.62 10.38
N LEU A 293 -12.05 -26.49 9.11
CA LEU A 293 -13.38 -26.07 8.71
C LEU A 293 -14.47 -27.04 9.19
N TRP A 294 -14.19 -28.34 9.13
CA TRP A 294 -15.09 -29.37 9.66
C TRP A 294 -15.23 -29.30 11.19
N LEU A 295 -14.13 -29.11 11.92
CA LEU A 295 -14.13 -28.91 13.38
C LEU A 295 -14.92 -27.66 13.78
N LEU A 296 -14.70 -26.54 13.09
CA LEU A 296 -15.42 -25.28 13.33
C LEU A 296 -16.92 -25.43 13.03
N PHE A 297 -17.28 -26.10 11.93
CA PHE A 297 -18.67 -26.39 11.60
C PHE A 297 -19.34 -27.30 12.64
N ARG A 298 -18.60 -28.29 13.17
CA ARG A 298 -19.11 -29.20 14.21
C ARG A 298 -19.30 -28.49 15.55
N ILE A 299 -18.38 -27.60 15.92
CA ILE A 299 -18.50 -26.74 17.09
C ILE A 299 -19.71 -25.81 16.94
N TYR A 300 -19.84 -25.15 15.78
CA TYR A 300 -20.97 -24.27 15.47
C TYR A 300 -22.33 -24.98 15.56
N ARG A 301 -22.47 -26.19 15.00
CA ARG A 301 -23.72 -26.97 15.14
C ARG A 301 -24.04 -27.30 16.60
N ARG A 302 -23.04 -27.55 17.44
CA ARG A 302 -23.23 -27.92 18.85
C ARG A 302 -23.71 -26.75 19.71
N PHE A 303 -23.36 -25.52 19.34
CA PHE A 303 -23.84 -24.29 19.99
C PHE A 303 -25.22 -23.83 19.53
N ARG A 304 -25.72 -24.31 18.38
CA ARG A 304 -27.05 -23.95 17.86
C ARG A 304 -28.18 -24.89 18.33
N THR A 305 -27.84 -26.02 18.93
CA THR A 305 -28.79 -27.02 19.47
C THR A 305 -28.90 -27.00 20.99
N LYS A 306 -28.57 -25.88 21.64
CA LYS A 306 -28.86 -25.61 23.05
C LYS A 306 -29.57 -24.28 23.18
#